data_AF-A0A2E1ZGW1-F1
#
_entry.id   AF-A0A2E1ZGW1-F1
#
_cell.length_a   1.000
_cell.length_b   1.000
_cell.length_c   1.000
_cell.angle_alpha   90.00
_cell.angle_beta   90.00
_cell.angle_gamma   90.00
#
_symmetry.space_group_name_H-M   'P 1'
#
loop_
_entity.id
_entity.type
_entity.pdbx_description
1 polymer ?
#
loop_
_entity_poly.entity_id
_entity_poly.type
_entity_poly.pdbx_seq_one_letter_code
_entity_poly.pdbx_strand_id
1 'polypeptide(L)'
;IDTVENVAVFGDFAEYFEEKELIEITDSPLLQILFKEDTLFMNAEKFVSYQKVGSKRILAYNKVKFFKEDLQGKCDSLSYSFSDSILEMFNYPIIWSDGFQITADSLQFLINKGNIKAMLLKSSPIVISQEDSLDYNQIKGRHMTAYFIDNRINSMDVEGNGQSIFIIADDITNEKIGLNYTECSNLSLYFKENKLDMVNYETKPNSITIPYQELEEKNRFLKGFKWRGFEQPKTKEDIFIE
;
A
#
# COMPACT_ATOMS: atom_id res chain seq x y z
N ILE A 1 -10.13 -23.54 8.90
CA ILE A 1 -8.77 -23.06 9.21
C ILE A 1 -7.82 -23.94 8.43
N ASP A 2 -7.03 -23.35 7.55
CA ASP A 2 -5.90 -24.03 6.94
C ASP A 2 -4.66 -23.77 7.78
N THR A 3 -4.25 -24.78 8.54
CA THR A 3 -3.11 -24.72 9.46
C THR A 3 -1.76 -24.78 8.74
N VAL A 4 -1.73 -25.22 7.48
CA VAL A 4 -0.50 -25.22 6.68
C VAL A 4 -0.21 -23.80 6.21
N GLU A 5 -1.26 -23.10 5.79
CA GLU A 5 -1.13 -21.76 5.21
C GLU A 5 -1.35 -20.61 6.23
N ASN A 6 -1.70 -20.93 7.48
CA ASN A 6 -2.00 -19.94 8.52
C ASN A 6 -3.14 -18.98 8.14
N VAL A 7 -4.12 -19.49 7.37
CA VAL A 7 -5.29 -18.72 6.91
C VAL A 7 -6.58 -19.32 7.47
N ALA A 8 -7.47 -18.45 7.95
CA ALA A 8 -8.83 -18.81 8.31
C ALA A 8 -9.81 -17.91 7.57
N VAL A 9 -10.90 -18.48 7.04
CA VAL A 9 -11.98 -17.74 6.41
C VAL A 9 -13.28 -18.11 7.11
N PHE A 10 -14.07 -17.09 7.45
CA PHE A 10 -15.35 -17.15 8.14
C PHE A 10 -16.40 -16.45 7.29
N GLY A 11 -17.66 -16.82 7.47
CA GLY A 11 -18.82 -16.19 6.84
C GLY A 11 -20.10 -16.91 7.30
N ASP A 12 -21.24 -16.25 7.16
CA ASP A 12 -22.53 -16.81 7.56
C ASP A 12 -23.04 -17.83 6.53
N PHE A 13 -22.59 -17.72 5.27
CA PHE A 13 -22.90 -18.66 4.20
C PHE A 13 -21.64 -19.14 3.47
N ALA A 14 -21.60 -20.45 3.21
CA ALA A 14 -20.54 -21.07 2.42
C ALA A 14 -21.12 -22.15 1.50
N GLU A 15 -20.72 -22.12 0.23
CA GLU A 15 -21.13 -23.10 -0.79
C GLU A 15 -19.89 -23.76 -1.40
N TYR A 16 -19.91 -25.09 -1.49
CA TYR A 16 -18.84 -25.88 -2.09
C TYR A 16 -19.25 -26.42 -3.45
N PHE A 17 -18.46 -26.10 -4.47
CA PHE A 17 -18.68 -26.54 -5.84
C PHE A 17 -17.68 -27.65 -6.18
N GLU A 18 -18.11 -28.91 -6.01
CA GLU A 18 -17.25 -30.09 -6.16
C GLU A 18 -16.58 -30.17 -7.55
N GLU A 19 -17.35 -29.98 -8.63
CA GLU A 19 -16.81 -30.03 -10.00
C GLU A 19 -15.72 -29.00 -10.29
N LYS A 20 -15.73 -27.88 -9.55
CA LYS A 20 -14.79 -26.76 -9.72
C LYS A 20 -13.71 -26.74 -8.65
N GLU A 21 -13.79 -27.62 -7.64
CA GLU A 21 -12.91 -27.66 -6.46
C GLU A 21 -12.75 -26.29 -5.78
N LEU A 22 -13.86 -25.55 -5.61
CA LEU A 22 -13.84 -24.22 -4.98
C LEU A 22 -14.92 -24.08 -3.91
N ILE A 23 -14.62 -23.22 -2.94
CA ILE A 23 -15.53 -22.80 -1.89
C ILE A 23 -15.81 -21.31 -2.09
N GLU A 24 -17.08 -20.93 -2.17
CA GLU A 24 -17.51 -19.53 -2.10
C GLU A 24 -18.01 -19.22 -0.69
N ILE A 25 -17.61 -18.07 -0.14
CA ILE A 25 -17.96 -17.63 1.22
C ILE A 25 -18.51 -16.21 1.11
N THR A 26 -19.74 -16.02 1.57
CA THR A 26 -20.52 -14.77 1.52
C THR A 26 -21.18 -14.51 2.87
N ASP A 27 -21.93 -13.40 2.95
CA ASP A 27 -22.63 -12.94 4.16
C ASP A 27 -21.67 -12.66 5.33
N SER A 28 -21.30 -11.38 5.48
CA SER A 28 -20.31 -10.90 6.46
C SER A 28 -18.96 -11.64 6.45
N PRO A 29 -18.36 -11.93 5.28
CA PRO A 29 -17.22 -12.81 5.25
C PRO A 29 -15.96 -12.14 5.83
N LEU A 30 -15.18 -12.89 6.59
CA LEU A 30 -13.96 -12.41 7.24
C LEU A 30 -12.82 -13.39 6.99
N LEU A 31 -11.72 -12.88 6.43
CA LEU A 31 -10.48 -13.61 6.29
C LEU A 31 -9.49 -13.14 7.35
N GLN A 32 -8.75 -14.10 7.93
CA GLN A 32 -7.68 -13.90 8.89
C GLN A 32 -6.41 -14.56 8.37
N ILE A 33 -5.31 -13.80 8.34
CA ILE A 33 -3.97 -14.32 8.07
C ILE A 33 -3.15 -14.15 9.34
N LEU A 34 -2.66 -15.26 9.88
CA LEU A 34 -1.84 -15.26 11.09
C LEU A 34 -0.38 -14.98 10.70
N PHE A 35 0.13 -13.86 11.20
CA PHE A 35 1.56 -13.55 11.19
C PHE A 35 2.19 -13.98 12.52
N LYS A 36 3.52 -13.86 12.63
CA LYS A 36 4.25 -14.32 13.81
C LYS A 36 3.84 -13.57 15.10
N GLU A 37 3.55 -12.29 14.99
CA GLU A 37 3.31 -11.40 16.14
C GLU A 37 1.88 -10.87 16.20
N ASP A 38 1.15 -10.88 15.09
CA ASP A 38 -0.20 -10.35 14.98
C ASP A 38 -1.01 -11.00 13.84
N THR A 39 -2.19 -10.47 13.56
CA THR A 39 -3.14 -11.01 12.58
C THR A 39 -3.60 -9.92 11.64
N LEU A 40 -3.61 -10.21 10.34
CA LEU A 40 -4.27 -9.38 9.35
C LEU A 40 -5.72 -9.84 9.19
N PHE A 41 -6.65 -8.89 9.31
CA PHE A 41 -8.08 -9.10 9.10
C PHE A 41 -8.49 -8.49 7.76
N MET A 42 -9.31 -9.20 6.99
CA MET A 42 -9.78 -8.74 5.68
C MET A 42 -11.26 -9.03 5.51
N ASN A 43 -12.01 -8.05 5.00
CA ASN A 43 -13.40 -8.21 4.59
C ASN A 43 -13.54 -7.85 3.10
N ALA A 44 -14.52 -8.48 2.47
CA ALA A 44 -14.92 -8.29 1.09
C ALA A 44 -16.42 -8.64 0.97
N GLU A 45 -17.03 -8.43 -0.20
CA GLU A 45 -18.39 -8.94 -0.42
C GLU A 45 -18.41 -10.46 -0.58
N LYS A 46 -17.32 -11.02 -1.14
CA LYS A 46 -17.17 -12.47 -1.34
C LYS A 46 -15.72 -12.92 -1.31
N PHE A 47 -15.47 -14.07 -0.67
CA PHE A 47 -14.24 -14.84 -0.89
C PHE A 47 -14.51 -16.07 -1.75
N VAL A 48 -13.57 -16.39 -2.64
CA VAL A 48 -13.54 -17.64 -3.39
C VAL A 48 -12.20 -18.32 -3.14
N SER A 49 -12.23 -19.52 -2.57
CA SER A 49 -11.04 -20.31 -2.28
C SER A 49 -10.99 -21.53 -3.19
N TYR A 50 -10.02 -21.55 -4.10
CA TYR A 50 -9.73 -22.69 -4.95
C TYR A 50 -8.85 -23.68 -4.19
N GLN A 51 -9.28 -24.95 -4.10
CA GLN A 51 -8.61 -25.99 -3.32
C GLN A 51 -7.72 -26.91 -4.16
N LYS A 52 -7.74 -26.76 -5.50
CA LYS A 52 -6.96 -27.60 -6.40
C LYS A 52 -5.46 -27.56 -6.07
N VAL A 53 -4.91 -28.74 -5.79
CA VAL A 53 -3.49 -28.94 -5.43
C VAL A 53 -2.58 -28.36 -6.52
N GLY A 54 -1.58 -27.57 -6.12
CA GLY A 54 -0.64 -26.91 -7.01
C GLY A 54 -1.14 -25.61 -7.65
N SER A 55 -2.42 -25.26 -7.48
CA SER A 55 -3.02 -24.01 -7.97
C SER A 55 -3.93 -23.36 -6.91
N LYS A 56 -3.58 -23.57 -5.64
CA LYS A 56 -4.36 -23.05 -4.52
C LYS A 56 -4.30 -21.53 -4.52
N ARG A 57 -5.46 -20.89 -4.43
CA ARG A 57 -5.57 -19.43 -4.39
C ARG A 57 -6.83 -18.97 -3.67
N ILE A 58 -6.78 -17.78 -3.10
CA ILE A 58 -7.94 -17.07 -2.58
C ILE A 58 -8.16 -15.81 -3.42
N LEU A 59 -9.42 -15.58 -3.78
CA LEU A 59 -9.88 -14.36 -4.41
C LEU A 59 -10.82 -13.64 -3.43
N ALA A 60 -10.67 -12.33 -3.33
CA ALA A 60 -11.54 -11.45 -2.58
C ALA A 60 -12.15 -10.46 -3.58
N TYR A 61 -13.48 -10.43 -3.64
CA TYR A 61 -14.22 -9.65 -4.63
C TYR A 61 -14.97 -8.51 -3.97
N ASN A 62 -14.86 -7.34 -4.61
CA ASN A 62 -15.56 -6.09 -4.34
C ASN A 62 -15.30 -5.51 -2.94
N LYS A 63 -15.03 -4.20 -2.90
CA LYS A 63 -14.90 -3.41 -1.66
C LYS A 63 -13.93 -4.03 -0.64
N VAL A 64 -12.88 -4.69 -1.11
CA VAL A 64 -11.89 -5.31 -0.23
C VAL A 64 -11.26 -4.25 0.67
N LYS A 65 -11.34 -4.49 1.98
CA LYS A 65 -10.63 -3.73 3.01
C LYS A 65 -9.87 -4.71 3.91
N PHE A 66 -8.68 -4.32 4.35
CA PHE A 66 -7.95 -5.08 5.35
C PHE A 66 -7.25 -4.18 6.36
N PHE A 67 -7.04 -4.75 7.53
CA PHE A 67 -6.45 -4.10 8.69
C PHE A 67 -5.50 -5.06 9.41
N LYS A 68 -4.29 -4.56 9.64
CA LYS A 68 -3.26 -5.00 10.58
C LYS A 68 -2.71 -3.71 11.21
N GLU A 69 -2.13 -3.75 12.41
CA GLU A 69 -1.76 -2.53 13.14
C GLU A 69 -0.80 -1.60 12.36
N ASP A 70 0.14 -2.18 11.61
CA ASP A 70 1.17 -1.48 10.82
C ASP A 70 0.86 -1.42 9.30
N LEU A 71 -0.21 -2.08 8.86
CA LEU A 71 -0.55 -2.21 7.44
C LEU A 71 -2.07 -2.26 7.23
N GLN A 72 -2.60 -1.30 6.49
CA GLN A 72 -4.00 -1.26 6.12
C GLN A 72 -4.13 -1.07 4.61
N GLY A 73 -5.27 -1.46 4.06
CA GLY A 73 -5.47 -1.27 2.63
C GLY A 73 -6.91 -1.40 2.19
N LYS A 74 -7.13 -0.90 0.98
CA LYS A 74 -8.41 -0.87 0.30
C LYS A 74 -8.21 -1.06 -1.19
N CYS A 75 -9.01 -1.90 -1.82
CA CYS A 75 -9.06 -2.04 -3.27
C CYS A 75 -10.44 -2.55 -3.70
N ASP A 76 -10.67 -2.66 -5.00
CA ASP A 76 -11.86 -3.33 -5.50
C ASP A 76 -11.79 -4.83 -5.23
N SER A 77 -10.72 -5.46 -5.73
CA SER A 77 -10.54 -6.91 -5.70
C SER A 77 -9.08 -7.28 -5.44
N LEU A 78 -8.87 -8.46 -4.85
CA LEU A 78 -7.57 -8.97 -4.46
C LEU A 78 -7.46 -10.46 -4.78
N SER A 79 -6.29 -10.92 -5.23
CA SER A 79 -5.99 -12.34 -5.38
C SER A 79 -4.71 -12.71 -4.66
N TYR A 80 -4.70 -13.87 -4.01
CA TYR A 80 -3.50 -14.45 -3.42
C TYR A 80 -3.27 -15.88 -3.93
N SER A 81 -2.17 -16.08 -4.65
CA SER A 81 -1.69 -17.39 -5.11
C SER A 81 -0.74 -17.98 -4.09
N PHE A 82 -1.09 -19.12 -3.49
CA PHE A 82 -0.23 -19.79 -2.51
C PHE A 82 0.96 -20.48 -3.17
N SER A 83 0.78 -21.00 -4.40
CA SER A 83 1.86 -21.68 -5.13
C SER A 83 3.03 -20.74 -5.45
N ASP A 84 2.70 -19.51 -5.82
CA ASP A 84 3.69 -18.50 -6.22
C ASP A 84 4.00 -17.53 -5.08
N SER A 85 3.20 -17.56 -4.00
CA SER A 85 3.22 -16.62 -2.89
C SER A 85 3.12 -15.16 -3.35
N ILE A 86 2.25 -14.93 -4.34
CA ILE A 86 2.01 -13.62 -4.95
C ILE A 86 0.62 -13.13 -4.54
N LEU A 87 0.56 -11.91 -4.00
CA LEU A 87 -0.67 -11.18 -3.76
C LEU A 87 -0.80 -10.05 -4.78
N GLU A 88 -1.96 -9.91 -5.40
CA GLU A 88 -2.25 -8.85 -6.37
C GLU A 88 -3.49 -8.08 -5.94
N MET A 89 -3.43 -6.76 -6.03
CA MET A 89 -4.54 -5.85 -5.77
C MET A 89 -4.90 -5.10 -7.04
N PHE A 90 -6.19 -5.04 -7.34
CA PHE A 90 -6.72 -4.53 -8.60
C PHE A 90 -7.60 -3.30 -8.40
N ASN A 91 -7.66 -2.49 -9.47
CA ASN A 91 -8.48 -1.28 -9.59
C ASN A 91 -8.20 -0.23 -8.51
N TYR A 92 -7.09 0.49 -8.69
CA TYR A 92 -6.69 1.62 -7.83
C TYR A 92 -6.51 1.26 -6.35
N PRO A 93 -5.65 0.27 -6.04
CA PRO A 93 -5.34 -0.09 -4.67
C PRO A 93 -4.74 1.08 -3.88
N ILE A 94 -5.06 1.10 -2.59
CA ILE A 94 -4.44 1.97 -1.60
C ILE A 94 -3.89 1.12 -0.47
N ILE A 95 -2.67 1.43 -0.08
CA ILE A 95 -2.03 0.94 1.12
C ILE A 95 -1.77 2.12 2.04
N TRP A 96 -2.01 1.93 3.33
CA TRP A 96 -1.49 2.78 4.38
C TRP A 96 -0.54 1.99 5.26
N SER A 97 0.64 2.53 5.49
CA SER A 97 1.65 1.91 6.35
C SER A 97 2.59 3.00 6.86
N ASP A 98 2.88 3.00 8.16
CA ASP A 98 3.88 3.89 8.76
C ASP A 98 3.70 5.39 8.46
N GLY A 99 2.45 5.85 8.35
CA GLY A 99 2.12 7.25 8.03
C GLY A 99 2.16 7.61 6.54
N PHE A 100 2.52 6.65 5.68
CA PHE A 100 2.47 6.79 4.23
C PHE A 100 1.16 6.25 3.66
N GLN A 101 0.60 6.97 2.70
CA GLN A 101 -0.40 6.45 1.76
C GLN A 101 0.30 6.14 0.43
N ILE A 102 0.11 4.93 -0.07
CA ILE A 102 0.71 4.45 -1.30
C ILE A 102 -0.41 4.01 -2.24
N THR A 103 -0.42 4.54 -3.47
CA THR A 103 -1.41 4.18 -4.49
C THR A 103 -0.75 3.93 -5.84
N ALA A 104 -1.38 3.10 -6.67
CA ALA A 104 -0.99 2.82 -8.04
C ALA A 104 -2.23 2.34 -8.83
N ASP A 105 -2.11 2.11 -10.13
CA ASP A 105 -3.21 1.48 -10.90
C ASP A 105 -3.38 0.00 -10.51
N SER A 106 -2.27 -0.70 -10.28
CA SER A 106 -2.21 -2.07 -9.78
C SER A 106 -0.98 -2.30 -8.91
N LEU A 107 -1.08 -3.23 -7.97
CA LEU A 107 -0.05 -3.49 -6.98
C LEU A 107 0.12 -5.00 -6.78
N GLN A 108 1.37 -5.44 -6.65
CA GLN A 108 1.70 -6.83 -6.36
C GLN A 108 2.63 -6.92 -5.14
N PHE A 109 2.38 -7.84 -4.21
CA PHE A 109 3.34 -8.22 -3.18
C PHE A 109 3.95 -9.59 -3.50
N LEU A 110 5.26 -9.70 -3.28
CA LEU A 110 5.98 -10.97 -3.24
C LEU A 110 6.14 -11.38 -1.78
N ILE A 111 5.50 -12.47 -1.40
CA ILE A 111 5.46 -12.96 -0.03
C ILE A 111 6.24 -14.28 0.04
N ASN A 112 6.81 -14.59 1.20
CA ASN A 112 7.40 -15.90 1.48
C ASN A 112 7.19 -16.24 2.95
N LYS A 113 6.27 -17.18 3.23
CA LYS A 113 5.94 -17.66 4.58
C LYS A 113 5.68 -16.50 5.56
N GLY A 114 4.80 -15.57 5.16
CA GLY A 114 4.45 -14.39 5.96
C GLY A 114 5.47 -13.25 5.94
N ASN A 115 6.59 -13.39 5.22
CA ASN A 115 7.55 -12.30 5.02
C ASN A 115 7.32 -11.64 3.65
N ILE A 116 7.04 -10.35 3.65
CA ILE A 116 7.01 -9.54 2.44
C ILE A 116 8.45 -9.33 1.99
N LYS A 117 8.73 -9.61 0.72
CA LYS A 117 10.04 -9.37 0.09
C LYS A 117 10.05 -8.07 -0.70
N ALA A 118 9.03 -7.89 -1.52
CA ALA A 118 8.88 -6.69 -2.32
C ALA A 118 7.40 -6.36 -2.57
N MET A 119 7.15 -5.09 -2.83
CA MET A 119 5.89 -4.57 -3.34
C MET A 119 6.16 -3.85 -4.67
N LEU A 120 5.56 -4.34 -5.75
CA LEU A 120 5.69 -3.77 -7.08
C LEU A 120 4.45 -2.93 -7.37
N LEU A 121 4.67 -1.65 -7.62
CA LEU A 121 3.64 -0.66 -7.92
C LEU A 121 3.71 -0.31 -9.40
N LYS A 122 2.69 -0.70 -10.16
CA LYS A 122 2.67 -0.56 -11.62
C LYS A 122 1.77 0.58 -12.03
N SER A 123 2.28 1.41 -12.94
CA SER A 123 1.61 2.54 -13.57
C SER A 123 1.18 3.65 -12.60
N SER A 124 1.78 4.83 -12.78
CA SER A 124 1.48 6.06 -12.06
C SER A 124 1.47 5.95 -10.53
N PRO A 125 2.42 5.26 -9.88
CA PRO A 125 2.45 5.18 -8.43
C PRO A 125 2.73 6.53 -7.79
N ILE A 126 2.09 6.77 -6.65
CA ILE A 126 2.33 7.93 -5.80
C ILE A 126 2.36 7.51 -4.33
N VAL A 127 3.37 8.03 -3.62
CA VAL A 127 3.54 7.93 -2.17
C VAL A 127 3.29 9.30 -1.58
N ILE A 128 2.47 9.38 -0.54
CA ILE A 128 2.09 10.61 0.13
C ILE A 128 2.29 10.42 1.63
N SER A 129 2.95 11.35 2.30
CA SER A 129 2.89 11.48 3.76
C SER A 129 2.36 12.86 4.13
N GLN A 130 1.50 12.90 5.15
CA GLN A 130 0.87 14.13 5.61
C GLN A 130 1.78 14.84 6.62
N GLU A 131 2.11 16.11 6.36
CA GLU A 131 2.85 16.96 7.31
C GLU A 131 1.87 17.69 8.24
N ASP A 132 0.81 18.27 7.69
CA ASP A 132 -0.32 18.81 8.45
C ASP A 132 -1.62 18.81 7.63
N SER A 133 -2.62 19.59 8.04
CA SER A 133 -3.90 19.67 7.33
C SER A 133 -3.80 20.19 5.89
N LEU A 134 -2.76 20.95 5.56
CA LEU A 134 -2.59 21.63 4.27
C LEU A 134 -1.46 21.03 3.43
N ASP A 135 -0.41 20.51 4.08
CA ASP A 135 0.82 20.11 3.41
C ASP A 135 1.13 18.62 3.48
N TYR A 136 1.75 18.16 2.40
CA TYR A 136 2.03 16.75 2.17
C TYR A 136 3.36 16.60 1.43
N ASN A 137 4.21 15.71 1.93
CA ASN A 137 5.35 15.22 1.18
C ASN A 137 4.86 14.17 0.17
N GLN A 138 5.36 14.24 -1.06
CA GLN A 138 4.82 13.49 -2.19
C GLN A 138 5.94 12.99 -3.09
N ILE A 139 5.82 11.77 -3.56
CA ILE A 139 6.79 11.15 -4.47
C ILE A 139 6.02 10.38 -5.54
N LYS A 140 6.40 10.55 -6.80
CA LYS A 140 5.75 9.95 -7.95
C LYS A 140 6.78 9.42 -8.95
N GLY A 141 6.42 8.37 -9.69
CA GLY A 141 7.20 7.86 -10.83
C GLY A 141 6.31 7.16 -11.84
N ARG A 142 6.92 6.38 -12.76
CA ARG A 142 6.20 5.46 -13.66
C ARG A 142 6.01 4.08 -13.03
N HIS A 143 7.03 3.59 -12.34
CA HIS A 143 7.01 2.36 -11.56
C HIS A 143 7.71 2.59 -10.22
N MET A 144 7.32 1.83 -9.21
CA MET A 144 8.04 1.78 -7.94
C MET A 144 8.17 0.34 -7.46
N THR A 145 9.30 0.04 -6.84
CA THR A 145 9.51 -1.24 -6.15
C THR A 145 9.94 -0.94 -4.71
N ALA A 146 9.13 -1.32 -3.75
CA ALA A 146 9.46 -1.23 -2.33
C ALA A 146 10.04 -2.56 -1.84
N TYR A 147 11.12 -2.50 -1.07
CA TYR A 147 11.78 -3.67 -0.49
C TYR A 147 11.60 -3.67 1.03
N PHE A 148 11.42 -4.86 1.57
CA PHE A 148 11.04 -5.04 2.97
C PHE A 148 12.09 -5.80 3.76
N ILE A 149 12.29 -5.37 5.01
CA ILE A 149 13.05 -6.09 6.04
C ILE A 149 12.12 -6.17 7.25
N ASP A 150 11.93 -7.39 7.79
CA ASP A 150 11.02 -7.65 8.91
C ASP A 150 9.61 -7.06 8.70
N ASN A 151 9.08 -7.23 7.48
CA ASN A 151 7.78 -6.73 7.02
C ASN A 151 7.60 -5.19 7.07
N ARG A 152 8.67 -4.44 7.24
CA ARG A 152 8.69 -2.97 7.16
C ARG A 152 9.40 -2.52 5.90
N ILE A 153 8.94 -1.42 5.31
CA ILE A 153 9.60 -0.85 4.12
C ILE A 153 10.99 -0.38 4.55
N ASN A 154 12.02 -0.91 3.90
CA ASN A 154 13.40 -0.50 4.12
C ASN A 154 13.88 0.48 3.05
N SER A 155 13.52 0.21 1.80
CA SER A 155 13.84 1.09 0.67
C SER A 155 12.76 1.04 -0.40
N MET A 156 12.75 2.04 -1.25
CA MET A 156 11.88 2.07 -2.42
C MET A 156 12.59 2.70 -3.60
N ASP A 157 12.65 1.99 -4.72
CA ASP A 157 13.14 2.52 -5.99
C ASP A 157 11.97 3.10 -6.77
N VAL A 158 12.18 4.29 -7.34
CA VAL A 158 11.23 5.01 -8.18
C VAL A 158 11.85 5.19 -9.55
N GLU A 159 11.24 4.55 -10.55
CA GLU A 159 11.81 4.47 -11.89
C GLU A 159 10.96 5.25 -12.90
N GLY A 160 11.64 6.06 -13.70
CA GLY A 160 11.09 6.82 -14.81
C GLY A 160 10.26 8.04 -14.37
N ASN A 161 10.74 9.22 -14.77
CA ASN A 161 10.09 10.51 -14.49
C ASN A 161 9.76 10.67 -12.99
N GLY A 162 10.78 10.45 -12.16
CA GLY A 162 10.72 10.69 -10.73
C GLY A 162 10.40 12.15 -10.44
N GLN A 163 9.38 12.39 -9.62
CA GLN A 163 9.00 13.72 -9.14
C GLN A 163 8.80 13.66 -7.63
N SER A 164 9.26 14.69 -6.92
CA SER A 164 9.03 14.82 -5.49
C SER A 164 8.65 16.24 -5.11
N ILE A 165 7.84 16.34 -4.06
CA ILE A 165 7.56 17.55 -3.31
C ILE A 165 7.89 17.27 -1.85
N PHE A 166 8.75 18.09 -1.26
CA PHE A 166 9.06 18.05 0.17
C PHE A 166 8.89 19.42 0.81
N ILE A 167 8.25 19.48 1.96
CA ILE A 167 8.19 20.68 2.79
C ILE A 167 9.52 20.83 3.52
N ILE A 168 10.08 22.04 3.45
CA ILE A 168 11.29 22.42 4.19
C ILE A 168 10.85 23.21 5.41
N ALA A 169 11.20 22.72 6.59
CA ALA A 169 11.04 23.43 7.85
C ALA A 169 12.40 23.82 8.42
N ASP A 170 12.42 24.89 9.21
CA ASP A 170 13.59 25.28 10.00
C ASP A 170 13.77 24.35 11.20
N ASP A 171 14.98 23.80 11.37
CA ASP A 171 15.26 22.76 12.38
C ASP A 171 15.09 23.23 13.84
N ILE A 172 15.13 24.55 14.10
CA ILE A 172 15.07 25.11 15.46
C ILE A 172 13.63 25.51 15.80
N THR A 173 12.97 26.19 14.86
CA THR A 173 11.65 26.81 15.08
C THR A 173 10.50 25.93 14.59
N ASN A 174 10.78 24.92 13.76
CA ASN A 174 9.80 24.14 12.99
C ASN A 174 8.91 24.99 12.06
N GLU A 175 9.30 26.24 11.77
CA GLU A 175 8.58 27.07 10.82
C GLU A 175 8.83 26.58 9.40
N LYS A 176 7.77 26.49 8.58
CA LYS A 176 7.88 26.11 7.18
C LYS A 176 8.50 27.26 6.38
N ILE A 177 9.67 27.02 5.82
CA ILE A 177 10.47 28.02 5.09
C ILE A 177 10.40 27.85 3.58
N GLY A 178 10.09 26.66 3.09
CA GLY A 178 9.95 26.43 1.66
C GLY A 178 9.29 25.12 1.29
N LEU A 179 9.06 24.96 -0.01
CA LEU A 179 8.68 23.71 -0.64
C LEU A 179 9.73 23.41 -1.71
N ASN A 180 10.35 22.24 -1.64
CA ASN A 180 11.27 21.75 -2.66
C ASN A 180 10.50 20.86 -3.63
N TYR A 181 10.49 21.25 -4.90
CA TYR A 181 10.04 20.43 -6.00
C TYR A 181 11.24 19.92 -6.78
N THR A 182 11.32 18.62 -7.01
CA THR A 182 12.43 18.01 -7.74
C THR A 182 11.93 17.04 -8.82
N GLU A 183 12.56 17.09 -9.99
CA GLU A 183 12.37 16.15 -11.10
C GLU A 183 13.68 15.43 -11.45
N CYS A 184 13.60 14.13 -11.71
CA CYS A 184 14.73 13.31 -12.11
C CYS A 184 14.29 12.14 -13.01
N SER A 185 15.26 11.38 -13.53
CA SER A 185 14.97 10.11 -14.20
C SER A 185 14.45 9.09 -13.19
N ASN A 186 15.24 8.80 -12.17
CA ASN A 186 14.96 7.82 -11.12
C ASN A 186 15.40 8.38 -9.76
N LEU A 187 14.84 7.84 -8.68
CA LEU A 187 15.29 8.11 -7.31
C LEU A 187 15.09 6.88 -6.43
N SER A 188 15.85 6.80 -5.34
CA SER A 188 15.67 5.80 -4.29
C SER A 188 15.35 6.47 -2.97
N LEU A 189 14.46 5.84 -2.20
CA LEU A 189 14.06 6.22 -0.86
C LEU A 189 14.62 5.21 0.12
N TYR A 190 15.11 5.69 1.26
CA TYR A 190 15.56 4.85 2.36
C TYR A 190 14.80 5.22 3.62
N PHE A 191 14.40 4.20 4.36
CA PHE A 191 13.56 4.34 5.55
C PHE A 191 14.31 3.81 6.77
N LYS A 192 14.16 4.54 7.88
CA LYS A 192 14.72 4.18 9.18
C LYS A 192 13.67 4.45 10.25
N GLU A 193 13.49 3.49 11.17
CA GLU A 193 12.48 3.58 12.23
C GLU A 193 11.09 3.97 11.68
N ASN A 194 10.71 3.35 10.56
CA ASN A 194 9.43 3.57 9.89
C ASN A 194 9.20 5.00 9.39
N LYS A 195 10.27 5.78 9.19
CA LYS A 195 10.22 7.14 8.65
C LYS A 195 11.15 7.26 7.45
N LEU A 196 10.83 8.18 6.54
CA LEU A 196 11.72 8.53 5.44
C LEU A 196 12.99 9.16 6.03
N ASP A 197 14.13 8.56 5.76
CA ASP A 197 15.45 8.96 6.29
C ASP A 197 16.27 9.67 5.21
N MET A 198 16.27 9.13 4.00
CA MET A 198 17.07 9.67 2.89
C MET A 198 16.37 9.50 1.55
N VAL A 199 16.56 10.50 0.69
CA VAL A 199 16.19 10.45 -0.73
C VAL A 199 17.46 10.63 -1.56
N ASN A 200 17.71 9.70 -2.47
CA ASN A 200 18.82 9.75 -3.40
C ASN A 200 18.29 9.90 -4.83
N TYR A 201 18.66 10.99 -5.50
CA TYR A 201 18.26 11.21 -6.89
C TYR A 201 19.35 10.67 -7.83
N GLU A 202 18.99 9.78 -8.76
CA GLU A 202 19.94 9.29 -9.75
C GLU A 202 20.23 10.39 -10.77
N THR A 203 21.50 10.74 -10.94
CA THR A 203 21.99 11.85 -11.77
C THR A 203 21.61 13.24 -11.23
N LYS A 204 22.11 14.32 -11.85
CA LYS A 204 21.86 15.69 -11.39
C LYS A 204 20.38 16.04 -11.61
N PRO A 205 19.56 16.14 -10.56
CA PRO A 205 18.14 16.39 -10.72
C PRO A 205 17.88 17.88 -11.01
N ASN A 206 16.71 18.17 -11.57
CA ASN A 206 16.21 19.55 -11.68
C ASN A 206 15.40 19.86 -10.43
N SER A 207 15.92 20.74 -9.58
CA SER A 207 15.29 21.07 -8.29
C SER A 207 14.99 22.56 -8.21
N ILE A 208 13.79 22.89 -7.73
CA ILE A 208 13.29 24.25 -7.53
C ILE A 208 12.78 24.34 -6.10
N THR A 209 13.28 25.32 -5.34
CA THR A 209 12.76 25.64 -4.01
C THR A 209 11.93 26.91 -4.09
N ILE A 210 10.67 26.81 -3.65
CA ILE A 210 9.73 27.93 -3.57
C ILE A 210 9.69 28.39 -2.10
N PRO A 211 9.97 29.66 -1.79
CA PRO A 211 9.77 30.19 -0.44
C PRO A 211 8.32 29.98 0.01
N TYR A 212 8.12 29.55 1.25
CA TYR A 212 6.78 29.12 1.70
C TYR A 212 5.74 30.25 1.64
N GLN A 213 6.16 31.50 1.80
CA GLN A 213 5.31 32.69 1.69
C GLN A 213 4.85 32.99 0.25
N GLU A 214 5.57 32.47 -0.75
CA GLU A 214 5.27 32.62 -2.18
C GLU A 214 4.53 31.40 -2.74
N LEU A 215 4.21 30.42 -1.89
CA LEU A 215 3.64 29.15 -2.31
C LEU A 215 2.17 29.30 -2.71
N GLU A 216 1.92 29.23 -4.01
CA GLU A 216 0.56 29.12 -4.55
C GLU A 216 0.01 27.70 -4.44
N GLU A 217 -1.31 27.57 -4.24
CA GLU A 217 -2.05 26.30 -4.17
C GLU A 217 -1.72 25.32 -5.32
N LYS A 218 -1.59 25.85 -6.54
CA LYS A 218 -1.32 25.04 -7.75
C LYS A 218 0.03 24.31 -7.70
N ASN A 219 0.98 24.80 -6.88
CA ASN A 219 2.33 24.25 -6.76
C ASN A 219 2.46 23.27 -5.59
N ARG A 220 1.43 23.12 -4.75
CA ARG A 220 1.47 22.26 -3.55
C ARG A 220 1.43 20.77 -3.87
N PHE A 221 0.89 20.38 -5.02
CA PHE A 221 0.53 18.99 -5.30
C PHE A 221 1.06 18.49 -6.64
N LEU A 222 1.61 17.28 -6.64
CA LEU A 222 1.95 16.55 -7.85
C LEU A 222 0.68 16.15 -8.61
N LYS A 223 0.77 16.09 -9.94
CA LYS A 223 -0.35 15.58 -10.77
C LYS A 223 -0.72 14.16 -10.35
N GLY A 224 -1.99 13.94 -9.98
CA GLY A 224 -2.50 12.66 -9.50
C GLY A 224 -2.55 12.56 -7.97
N PHE A 225 -2.13 13.60 -7.25
CA PHE A 225 -2.31 13.69 -5.81
C PHE A 225 -3.79 13.52 -5.42
N LYS A 226 -4.01 12.64 -4.46
CA LYS A 226 -5.30 12.46 -3.78
C LYS A 226 -5.07 11.86 -2.40
N TRP A 227 -5.11 12.70 -1.37
CA TRP A 227 -5.11 12.21 0.00
C TRP A 227 -6.45 11.54 0.33
N ARG A 228 -6.40 10.30 0.84
CA ARG A 228 -7.56 9.46 1.17
C ARG A 228 -7.45 8.92 2.60
N GLY A 229 -6.78 9.65 3.49
CA GLY A 229 -6.59 9.25 4.89
C GLY A 229 -7.90 9.03 5.68
N PHE A 230 -9.01 9.66 5.26
CA PHE A 230 -10.35 9.43 5.83
C PHE A 230 -10.93 8.05 5.48
N GLU A 231 -10.36 7.35 4.49
CA GLU A 231 -10.79 6.00 4.09
C GLU A 231 -9.94 4.90 4.71
N GLN A 232 -8.86 5.26 5.41
CA GLN A 232 -7.96 4.32 6.07
C GLN A 232 -8.70 3.63 7.22
N PRO A 233 -8.82 2.29 7.21
CA PRO A 233 -9.29 1.55 8.38
C PRO A 233 -8.38 1.85 9.58
N LYS A 234 -8.94 2.28 10.71
CA LYS A 234 -8.17 2.58 11.93
C LYS A 234 -8.29 1.45 12.95
N THR A 235 -9.32 0.65 12.82
CA THR A 235 -9.63 -0.51 13.65
C THR A 235 -10.00 -1.70 12.77
N LYS A 236 -10.07 -2.88 13.39
CA LYS A 236 -10.59 -4.08 12.72
C LYS A 236 -12.03 -3.86 12.28
N GLU A 237 -12.84 -3.16 13.06
CA GLU A 237 -14.26 -2.95 12.81
C GLU A 237 -14.49 -2.11 11.53
N ASP A 238 -13.58 -1.20 11.19
CA ASP A 238 -13.68 -0.32 10.01
C ASP A 238 -13.57 -1.07 8.66
N ILE A 239 -13.11 -2.33 8.67
CA ILE A 239 -13.00 -3.13 7.44
C ILE A 239 -14.36 -3.64 6.96
N PHE A 240 -15.35 -3.74 7.84
CA PHE A 240 -16.65 -4.25 7.44
C PHE A 240 -17.36 -3.26 6.52
N ILE A 241 -18.06 -3.82 5.53
CA ILE A 241 -18.88 -3.07 4.57
C ILE A 241 -20.23 -2.82 5.24
N GLU A 242 -20.64 -1.56 5.33
CA GLU A 242 -22.03 -1.17 5.65
C GLU A 242 -22.97 -1.42 4.47
#